data_AF-A0ABC9R059-F1
#
_entry.id   AF-A0ABC9R059-F1
#
_cell.length_a   1.000
_cell.length_b   1.000
_cell.length_c   1.000
_cell.angle_alpha   90.00
_cell.angle_beta   90.00
_cell.angle_gamma   90.00
#
_symmetry.space_group_name_H-M   'P 1'
#
loop_
_entity.id
_entity.type
_entity.pdbx_description
1 polymer ?
#
loop_
_entity_poly.entity_id
_entity_poly.type
_entity_poly.pdbx_seq_one_letter_code
_entity_poly.pdbx_strand_id
1 'polypeptide(L)'
;MNTSITRQKILAAASQIVQFKGVAKLTLEAVAKEAGVSKGGLLYHFSNKETLIEGMILKGTEEYHGAIHNKVTEDTEKKGRWVRSFVEERLSNEKRTEELCSSMMAALMLKPELLEPLQQAFQQLQTKIENDEMDSVCATIIRLAADGLWYSEYLGIGRLSPELREKVIQSLIAASYK
;
A
#
# COMPACT_ATOMS: atom_id res chain seq x y z
N MET A 1 -19.72 16.06 -14.67
CA MET A 1 -18.99 15.61 -13.46
C MET A 1 -17.55 15.33 -13.87
N ASN A 2 -16.56 15.72 -13.05
CA ASN A 2 -15.16 15.47 -13.36
C ASN A 2 -14.87 13.95 -13.31
N THR A 3 -14.61 13.35 -14.47
CA THR A 3 -14.37 11.91 -14.67
C THR A 3 -13.33 11.34 -13.69
N SER A 4 -12.32 12.13 -13.34
CA SER A 4 -11.29 11.73 -12.36
C SER A 4 -11.85 11.56 -10.95
N ILE A 5 -12.71 12.47 -10.49
CA ILE A 5 -13.32 12.44 -9.16
C ILE A 5 -14.24 11.22 -9.02
N THR A 6 -15.03 10.91 -10.06
CA THR A 6 -15.91 9.73 -10.04
C THR A 6 -15.10 8.44 -9.96
N ARG A 7 -14.01 8.33 -10.74
CA ARG A 7 -13.11 7.18 -10.70
C ARG A 7 -12.52 6.97 -9.30
N GLN A 8 -12.05 8.04 -8.65
CA GLN A 8 -11.50 7.97 -7.30
C GLN A 8 -12.54 7.53 -6.26
N LYS A 9 -13.78 8.04 -6.35
CA LYS A 9 -14.89 7.62 -5.47
C LYS A 9 -15.19 6.13 -5.61
N ILE A 10 -15.20 5.60 -6.84
CA ILE A 10 -15.43 4.18 -7.10
C ILE A 10 -14.33 3.32 -6.47
N LEU A 11 -13.06 3.71 -6.62
CA LEU A 11 -11.93 2.98 -6.03
C LEU A 11 -11.94 3.03 -4.50
N ALA A 12 -12.24 4.18 -3.91
CA ALA A 12 -12.38 4.31 -2.45
C ALA A 12 -13.52 3.43 -1.90
N ALA A 13 -14.67 3.43 -2.57
CA ALA A 13 -15.80 2.58 -2.20
C ALA A 13 -15.47 1.08 -2.31
N ALA A 14 -14.75 0.68 -3.35
CA ALA A 14 -14.27 -0.69 -3.52
C ALA A 14 -13.33 -1.11 -2.37
N SER A 15 -12.38 -0.23 -2.01
CA SER A 15 -11.48 -0.46 -0.88
C SER A 15 -12.24 -0.63 0.44
N GLN A 16 -13.20 0.26 0.74
CA GLN A 16 -14.03 0.17 1.94
C GLN A 16 -14.86 -1.12 2.01
N ILE A 17 -15.41 -1.57 0.87
CA ILE A 17 -16.13 -2.85 0.82
C ILE A 17 -15.20 -4.00 1.19
N VAL A 18 -13.98 -4.04 0.63
CA VAL A 18 -13.02 -5.10 0.96
C VAL A 18 -12.63 -5.04 2.44
N GLN A 19 -12.30 -3.86 2.95
CA GLN A 19 -11.86 -3.65 4.33
C GLN A 19 -12.91 -4.03 5.35
N PHE A 20 -14.16 -3.57 5.19
CA PHE A 20 -15.20 -3.71 6.22
C PHE A 20 -16.20 -4.84 5.97
N LYS A 21 -16.36 -5.28 4.71
CA LYS A 21 -17.35 -6.30 4.32
C LYS A 21 -16.69 -7.57 3.76
N GLY A 22 -15.36 -7.55 3.55
CA GLY A 22 -14.59 -8.66 3.01
C GLY A 22 -14.63 -8.76 1.49
N VAL A 23 -13.60 -9.39 0.92
CA VAL A 23 -13.40 -9.52 -0.54
C VAL A 23 -14.58 -10.19 -1.25
N ALA A 24 -15.25 -11.14 -0.58
CA ALA A 24 -16.42 -11.83 -1.13
C ALA A 24 -17.61 -10.88 -1.44
N LYS A 25 -17.67 -9.72 -0.78
CA LYS A 25 -18.71 -8.70 -1.00
C LYS A 25 -18.35 -7.68 -2.07
N LEU A 26 -17.15 -7.76 -2.65
CA LEU A 26 -16.73 -6.89 -3.73
C LEU A 26 -17.44 -7.26 -5.03
N THR A 27 -18.56 -6.60 -5.33
CA THR A 27 -19.29 -6.69 -6.60
C THR A 27 -19.44 -5.30 -7.22
N LEU A 28 -19.52 -5.22 -8.55
CA LEU A 28 -19.70 -3.92 -9.25
C LEU A 28 -20.97 -3.21 -8.78
N GLU A 29 -22.03 -3.94 -8.46
CA GLU A 29 -23.29 -3.39 -7.94
C GLU A 29 -23.14 -2.85 -6.53
N ALA A 30 -22.46 -3.57 -5.64
CA ALA A 30 -22.15 -3.09 -4.30
C ALA A 30 -21.29 -1.82 -4.35
N VAL A 31 -20.29 -1.80 -5.23
CA VAL A 31 -19.39 -0.65 -5.40
C VAL A 31 -20.14 0.55 -5.98
N ALA A 32 -21.01 0.37 -6.98
CA ALA A 32 -21.81 1.45 -7.53
C ALA A 32 -22.71 2.08 -6.46
N LYS A 33 -23.36 1.23 -5.65
CA LYS A 33 -24.20 1.67 -4.53
C LYS A 33 -23.40 2.43 -3.47
N GLU A 34 -22.26 1.91 -3.05
CA GLU A 34 -21.39 2.53 -2.04
C GLU A 34 -20.79 3.85 -2.53
N ALA A 35 -20.37 3.92 -3.80
CA ALA A 35 -19.83 5.14 -4.41
C ALA A 35 -20.90 6.20 -4.73
N GLY A 36 -22.20 5.87 -4.61
CA GLY A 36 -23.31 6.76 -4.97
C GLY A 36 -23.39 7.04 -6.47
N VAL A 37 -23.05 6.07 -7.32
CA VAL A 37 -23.08 6.19 -8.79
C VAL A 37 -24.02 5.15 -9.41
N SER A 38 -24.48 5.39 -10.64
CA SER A 38 -25.27 4.40 -11.37
C SER A 38 -24.39 3.23 -11.85
N LYS A 39 -25.00 2.07 -12.11
CA LYS A 39 -24.30 0.91 -12.71
C LYS A 39 -23.63 1.29 -14.04
N GLY A 40 -24.32 2.04 -14.90
CA GLY A 40 -23.75 2.54 -16.15
C GLY A 40 -22.59 3.51 -15.93
N GLY A 41 -22.67 4.39 -14.92
CA GLY A 41 -21.60 5.30 -14.54
C GLY A 41 -20.36 4.57 -14.03
N LEU A 42 -20.53 3.49 -13.28
CA LEU A 42 -19.41 2.63 -12.88
C LEU A 42 -18.79 1.89 -14.07
N LEU A 43 -19.63 1.28 -14.91
CA LEU A 43 -19.17 0.51 -16.08
C LEU A 43 -18.43 1.37 -17.11
N TYR A 44 -18.69 2.68 -17.15
CA TYR A 44 -17.90 3.63 -17.93
C TYR A 44 -16.43 3.69 -17.50
N HIS A 45 -16.13 3.49 -16.21
CA HIS A 45 -14.77 3.49 -15.67
C HIS A 45 -14.15 2.11 -15.56
N PHE A 46 -14.94 1.11 -15.18
CA PHE A 46 -14.49 -0.26 -14.91
C PHE A 46 -15.49 -1.24 -15.48
N SER A 47 -15.14 -1.87 -16.61
CA SER A 47 -16.03 -2.74 -17.38
C SER A 47 -16.33 -4.06 -16.67
N ASN A 48 -15.44 -4.48 -15.77
CA ASN A 48 -15.52 -5.74 -15.03
C ASN A 48 -14.81 -5.62 -13.67
N LYS A 49 -14.80 -6.72 -12.90
CA LYS A 49 -14.19 -6.75 -11.57
C LYS A 49 -12.66 -6.71 -11.64
N GLU A 50 -12.06 -7.29 -12.68
CA GLU A 50 -10.62 -7.28 -12.93
C GLU A 50 -10.10 -5.85 -13.10
N THR A 51 -10.68 -5.07 -14.00
CA THR A 51 -10.29 -3.66 -14.26
C THR A 51 -10.48 -2.78 -13.03
N LEU A 52 -11.50 -3.05 -12.21
CA LEU A 52 -11.69 -2.37 -10.93
C LEU A 52 -10.53 -2.66 -9.96
N ILE A 53 -10.18 -3.94 -9.78
CA ILE A 53 -9.10 -4.35 -8.87
C ILE A 53 -7.75 -3.85 -9.34
N GLU A 54 -7.46 -3.94 -10.64
CA GLU A 54 -6.27 -3.36 -11.25
C GLU A 54 -6.19 -1.85 -10.97
N GLY A 55 -7.32 -1.13 -11.12
CA GLY A 55 -7.41 0.27 -10.75
C GLY A 55 -7.14 0.56 -9.27
N MET A 56 -7.55 -0.34 -8.37
CA MET A 56 -7.25 -0.23 -6.93
C MET A 56 -5.75 -0.41 -6.67
N ILE A 57 -5.11 -1.38 -7.32
CA ILE A 57 -3.68 -1.65 -7.18
C ILE A 57 -2.86 -0.48 -7.71
N LEU A 58 -3.15 0.00 -8.92
CA LEU A 58 -2.45 1.13 -9.51
C LEU A 58 -2.55 2.38 -8.64
N LYS A 59 -3.76 2.74 -8.19
CA LYS A 59 -3.96 3.88 -7.28
C LYS A 59 -3.15 3.73 -5.99
N GLY A 60 -3.27 2.58 -5.32
CA GLY A 60 -2.57 2.35 -4.05
C GLY A 60 -1.05 2.38 -4.22
N THR A 61 -0.55 1.82 -5.31
CA THR A 61 0.88 1.78 -5.64
C THR A 61 1.43 3.18 -5.95
N GLU A 62 0.71 3.95 -6.77
CA GLU A 62 1.06 5.34 -7.11
C GLU A 62 1.08 6.24 -5.86
N GLU A 63 0.05 6.16 -5.02
CA GLU A 63 -0.04 6.95 -3.79
C GLU A 63 1.06 6.59 -2.79
N TYR A 64 1.36 5.29 -2.64
CA TYR A 64 2.40 4.82 -1.75
C TYR A 64 3.80 5.20 -2.24
N HIS A 65 4.08 5.00 -3.53
CA HIS A 65 5.36 5.39 -4.13
C HIS A 65 5.57 6.90 -4.08
N GLY A 66 4.55 7.70 -4.38
CA GLY A 66 4.62 9.16 -4.29
C GLY A 66 4.90 9.63 -2.87
N ALA A 67 4.30 9.00 -1.87
CA ALA A 67 4.53 9.34 -0.46
C ALA A 67 5.97 9.05 -0.01
N ILE A 68 6.52 7.87 -0.37
CA ILE A 68 7.93 7.55 -0.10
C ILE A 68 8.83 8.55 -0.82
N HIS A 69 8.54 8.87 -2.09
CA HIS A 69 9.37 9.79 -2.85
C HIS A 69 9.42 11.19 -2.22
N ASN A 70 8.28 11.71 -1.76
CA ASN A 70 8.24 13.00 -1.07
C ASN A 70 9.14 12.99 0.18
N LYS A 71 9.08 11.93 1.00
CA LYS A 71 9.96 11.79 2.16
C LYS A 71 11.43 11.73 1.78
N VAL A 72 11.78 10.99 0.72
CA VAL A 72 13.15 10.93 0.20
C VAL A 72 13.65 12.28 -0.30
N THR A 73 12.77 13.11 -0.86
CA THR A 73 13.14 14.47 -1.30
C THR A 73 13.31 15.45 -0.14
N GLU A 74 12.62 15.21 0.97
CA GLU A 74 12.71 16.03 2.20
C GLU A 74 13.90 15.62 3.08
N ASP A 75 14.38 14.38 2.98
CA ASP A 75 15.53 13.87 3.74
C ASP A 75 16.86 14.38 3.19
N THR A 76 17.55 15.20 3.99
CA THR A 76 18.87 15.75 3.65
C THR A 76 20.01 14.75 3.85
N GLU A 77 19.82 13.73 4.68
CA GLU A 77 20.79 12.65 4.86
C GLU A 77 20.63 11.65 3.71
N LYS A 78 21.70 11.40 2.94
CA LYS A 78 21.61 10.53 1.76
C LYS A 78 21.64 9.06 2.12
N LYS A 79 22.42 8.72 3.14
CA LYS A 79 22.58 7.36 3.62
C LYS A 79 21.25 6.85 4.15
N GLY A 80 20.81 5.67 3.71
CA GLY A 80 19.62 4.98 4.20
C GLY A 80 18.28 5.73 4.06
N ARG A 81 18.20 6.74 3.19
CA ARG A 81 17.00 7.60 3.07
C ARG A 81 15.81 6.88 2.47
N TRP A 82 16.01 5.99 1.49
CA TRP A 82 14.92 5.23 0.90
C TRP A 82 14.34 4.26 1.91
N VAL A 83 15.18 3.51 2.62
CA VAL A 83 14.72 2.54 3.60
C VAL A 83 14.08 3.22 4.80
N ARG A 84 14.62 4.34 5.29
CA ARG A 84 13.97 5.07 6.40
C ARG A 84 12.63 5.68 5.97
N SER A 85 12.57 6.27 4.77
CA SER A 85 11.33 6.83 4.22
C SER A 85 10.27 5.74 4.05
N PHE A 86 10.68 4.54 3.64
CA PHE A 86 9.81 3.37 3.59
C PHE A 86 9.30 2.98 4.98
N VAL A 87 10.17 2.85 5.98
CA VAL A 87 9.78 2.51 7.36
C VAL A 87 8.77 3.52 7.90
N GLU A 88 9.03 4.81 7.71
CA GLU A 88 8.14 5.88 8.14
C GLU A 88 6.78 5.81 7.44
N GLU A 89 6.74 5.73 6.11
CA GLU A 89 5.47 5.66 5.38
C GLU A 89 4.67 4.41 5.75
N ARG A 90 5.35 3.25 5.85
CA ARG A 90 4.75 1.95 6.16
C ARG A 90 4.11 1.90 7.55
N LEU A 91 4.66 2.62 8.53
CA LEU A 91 4.29 2.49 9.94
C LEU A 91 3.55 3.72 10.51
N SER A 92 3.44 4.82 9.75
CA SER A 92 2.74 6.04 10.16
C SER A 92 1.39 6.27 9.47
N ASN A 93 1.12 5.62 8.32
CA ASN A 93 -0.08 5.89 7.51
C ASN A 93 -1.00 4.67 7.38
N GLU A 94 -1.89 4.51 8.35
CA GLU A 94 -2.86 3.39 8.39
C GLU A 94 -3.72 3.35 7.12
N LYS A 95 -4.31 4.47 6.71
CA LYS A 95 -5.25 4.51 5.59
C LYS A 95 -4.65 4.07 4.26
N ARG A 96 -3.50 4.64 3.85
CA ARG A 96 -2.87 4.25 2.56
C ARG A 96 -2.49 2.78 2.57
N THR A 97 -2.03 2.31 3.72
CA THR A 97 -1.60 0.92 3.86
C THR A 97 -2.80 -0.04 3.82
N GLU A 98 -3.92 0.31 4.45
CA GLU A 98 -5.18 -0.43 4.36
C GLU A 98 -5.73 -0.49 2.93
N GLU A 99 -5.67 0.60 2.18
CA GLU A 99 -6.13 0.64 0.78
C GLU A 99 -5.28 -0.26 -0.12
N LEU A 100 -3.95 -0.21 0.02
CA LEU A 100 -3.02 -1.07 -0.70
C LEU A 100 -3.23 -2.56 -0.36
N CYS A 101 -3.61 -2.86 0.88
CA CYS A 101 -3.78 -4.24 1.32
C CYS A 101 -5.14 -4.81 0.93
N SER A 102 -6.17 -3.96 0.95
CA SER A 102 -7.47 -4.29 0.38
C SER A 102 -7.37 -4.63 -1.11
N SER A 103 -6.57 -3.88 -1.88
CA SER A 103 -6.35 -4.17 -3.30
C SER A 103 -5.57 -5.47 -3.52
N MET A 104 -4.52 -5.72 -2.72
CA MET A 104 -3.76 -6.98 -2.75
C MET A 104 -4.63 -8.20 -2.42
N MET A 105 -5.44 -8.13 -1.36
CA MET A 105 -6.35 -9.23 -0.99
C MET A 105 -7.41 -9.46 -2.07
N ALA A 106 -7.93 -8.40 -2.68
CA ALA A 106 -8.89 -8.52 -3.78
C ALA A 106 -8.30 -9.22 -5.01
N ALA A 107 -7.04 -8.88 -5.37
CA ALA A 107 -6.33 -9.54 -6.46
C ALA A 107 -6.04 -11.02 -6.16
N LEU A 108 -5.48 -11.34 -5.00
CA LEU A 108 -5.16 -12.72 -4.60
C LEU A 108 -6.38 -13.65 -4.63
N MET A 109 -7.55 -13.13 -4.28
CA MET A 109 -8.79 -13.89 -4.31
C MET A 109 -9.42 -14.04 -5.70
N LEU A 110 -9.08 -13.16 -6.63
CA LEU A 110 -9.62 -13.23 -8.00
C LEU A 110 -8.63 -13.96 -8.93
N LYS A 111 -7.46 -13.37 -9.14
CA LYS A 111 -6.43 -13.79 -10.11
C LYS A 111 -5.06 -13.23 -9.67
N PRO A 112 -4.06 -14.07 -9.36
CA PRO A 112 -2.74 -13.63 -8.92
C PRO A 112 -2.02 -12.69 -9.89
N GLU A 113 -2.31 -12.79 -11.19
CA GLU A 113 -1.71 -11.97 -12.26
C GLU A 113 -2.02 -10.48 -12.08
N LEU A 114 -3.12 -10.14 -11.41
CA LEU A 114 -3.48 -8.75 -11.12
C LEU A 114 -2.47 -8.07 -10.17
N LEU A 115 -1.60 -8.82 -9.49
CA LEU A 115 -0.54 -8.28 -8.64
C LEU A 115 0.69 -7.79 -9.42
N GLU A 116 0.78 -8.03 -10.73
CA GLU A 116 1.97 -7.66 -11.51
C GLU A 116 2.40 -6.19 -11.31
N PRO A 117 1.50 -5.18 -11.32
CA PRO A 117 1.90 -3.79 -11.10
C PRO A 117 2.50 -3.55 -9.70
N LEU A 118 1.96 -4.24 -8.69
CA LEU A 118 2.48 -4.17 -7.32
C LEU A 118 3.87 -4.82 -7.22
N GLN A 119 4.05 -5.99 -7.86
CA GLN A 119 5.31 -6.71 -7.89
C GLN A 119 6.41 -5.86 -8.54
N GLN A 120 6.11 -5.24 -9.68
CA GLN A 120 7.02 -4.34 -10.38
C GLN A 120 7.41 -3.13 -9.51
N ALA A 121 6.44 -2.52 -8.81
CA ALA A 121 6.73 -1.40 -7.92
C ALA A 121 7.61 -1.79 -6.72
N PHE A 122 7.38 -2.94 -6.11
CA PHE A 122 8.23 -3.44 -5.03
C PHE A 122 9.63 -3.83 -5.52
N GLN A 123 9.78 -4.34 -6.76
CA GLN A 123 11.09 -4.57 -7.36
C GLN A 123 11.86 -3.25 -7.54
N GLN A 124 11.20 -2.21 -8.06
CA GLN A 124 11.83 -0.88 -8.21
C GLN A 124 12.22 -0.28 -6.87
N LEU A 125 11.37 -0.41 -5.85
CA LEU A 125 11.68 0.02 -4.49
C LEU A 125 12.87 -0.75 -3.91
N GLN A 126 12.91 -2.07 -4.10
CA GLN A 126 14.02 -2.90 -3.64
C GLN A 126 15.34 -2.48 -4.30
N THR A 127 15.37 -2.20 -5.62
CA THR A 127 16.55 -1.65 -6.28
C THR A 127 17.00 -0.32 -5.65
N LYS A 128 16.07 0.55 -5.29
CA LYS A 128 16.41 1.83 -4.62
C LYS A 128 17.01 1.61 -3.22
N ILE A 129 16.44 0.67 -2.46
CA ILE A 129 16.92 0.31 -1.10
C ILE A 129 18.30 -0.34 -1.15
N GLU A 130 18.59 -1.17 -2.16
CA GLU A 130 19.91 -1.78 -2.33
C GLU A 130 21.01 -0.75 -2.67
N ASN A 131 20.62 0.39 -3.25
CA ASN A 131 21.52 1.47 -3.66
C ASN A 131 21.41 2.70 -2.74
N ASP A 132 20.99 2.49 -1.48
CA ASP A 132 20.64 3.56 -0.53
C ASP A 132 21.85 4.09 0.28
N GLU A 133 23.06 4.07 -0.30
CA GLU A 133 24.31 4.54 0.34
C GLU A 133 24.63 3.90 1.71
N MET A 134 24.03 2.74 2.02
CA MET A 134 24.29 1.91 3.20
C MET A 134 24.49 0.44 2.81
N ASP A 135 24.82 -0.42 3.78
CA ASP A 135 24.90 -1.86 3.53
C ASP A 135 23.55 -2.41 3.05
N SER A 136 23.53 -3.02 1.86
CA SER A 136 22.30 -3.45 1.19
C SER A 136 21.59 -4.59 1.91
N VAL A 137 22.34 -5.45 2.61
CA VAL A 137 21.78 -6.52 3.44
C VAL A 137 21.07 -5.92 4.65
N CYS A 138 21.72 -4.99 5.36
CA CYS A 138 21.14 -4.26 6.47
C CYS A 138 19.88 -3.49 6.05
N ALA A 139 19.94 -2.75 4.93
CA ALA A 139 18.79 -2.03 4.38
C ALA A 139 17.61 -2.97 4.06
N THR A 140 17.91 -4.12 3.46
CA THR A 140 16.89 -5.13 3.15
C THR A 140 16.28 -5.75 4.41
N ILE A 141 17.08 -6.01 5.45
CA ILE A 141 16.58 -6.49 6.75
C ILE A 141 15.64 -5.46 7.37
N ILE A 142 15.99 -4.17 7.34
CA ILE A 142 15.14 -3.10 7.88
C ILE A 142 13.79 -3.05 7.13
N ARG A 143 13.80 -3.11 5.79
CA ARG A 143 12.57 -3.16 4.98
C ARG A 143 11.70 -4.37 5.35
N LEU A 144 12.29 -5.57 5.41
CA LEU A 144 11.59 -6.80 5.76
C LEU A 144 11.01 -6.75 7.18
N ALA A 145 11.73 -6.18 8.14
CA ALA A 145 11.28 -6.03 9.51
C ALA A 145 10.09 -5.04 9.60
N ALA A 146 10.12 -3.94 8.84
CA ALA A 146 9.00 -3.01 8.76
C ALA A 146 7.74 -3.66 8.14
N ASP A 147 7.91 -4.44 7.07
CA ASP A 147 6.82 -5.23 6.51
C ASP A 147 6.27 -6.24 7.52
N GLY A 148 7.15 -6.98 8.21
CA GLY A 148 6.76 -7.96 9.22
C GLY A 148 5.97 -7.36 10.38
N LEU A 149 6.41 -6.20 10.89
CA LEU A 149 5.70 -5.46 11.92
C LEU A 149 4.31 -5.04 11.41
N TRP A 150 4.23 -4.48 10.21
CA TRP A 150 2.97 -4.08 9.62
C TRP A 150 2.01 -5.29 9.41
N TYR A 151 2.50 -6.42 8.90
CA TYR A 151 1.70 -7.64 8.76
C TYR A 151 1.18 -8.16 10.10
N SER A 152 2.00 -8.12 11.15
CA SER A 152 1.62 -8.56 12.49
C SER A 152 0.44 -7.75 13.05
N GLU A 153 0.45 -6.44 12.80
CA GLU A 153 -0.59 -5.51 13.23
C GLU A 153 -1.88 -5.71 12.45
N TYR A 154 -1.76 -5.75 11.12
CA TYR A 154 -2.85 -5.91 10.17
C TYR A 154 -3.59 -7.24 10.36
N LEU A 155 -2.86 -8.35 10.46
CA LEU A 155 -3.44 -9.68 10.67
C LEU A 155 -3.88 -9.90 12.12
N GLY A 156 -3.40 -9.07 13.05
CA GLY A 156 -3.62 -9.26 14.48
C GLY A 156 -2.90 -10.46 15.07
N ILE A 157 -1.82 -10.91 14.43
CA ILE A 157 -1.03 -12.07 14.84
C ILE A 157 0.33 -11.59 15.32
N GLY A 158 0.69 -11.91 16.57
CA GLY A 158 1.99 -11.51 17.13
C GLY A 158 2.10 -10.00 17.41
N ARG A 159 0.97 -9.33 17.72
CA ARG A 159 0.95 -7.90 18.08
C ARG A 159 1.89 -7.61 19.24
N LEU A 160 2.73 -6.60 19.05
CA LEU A 160 3.63 -6.10 20.09
C LEU A 160 2.87 -5.19 21.06
N SER A 161 3.41 -5.02 22.28
CA SER A 161 2.95 -3.92 23.14
C SER A 161 3.31 -2.57 22.51
N PRO A 162 2.55 -1.49 22.77
CA PRO A 162 2.86 -0.17 22.25
C PRO A 162 4.30 0.28 22.53
N GLU A 163 4.83 -0.04 23.70
CA GLU A 163 6.19 0.33 24.12
C GLU A 163 7.26 -0.44 23.33
N LEU A 164 7.04 -1.74 23.10
CA LEU A 164 7.98 -2.54 22.30
C LEU A 164 7.90 -2.14 20.82
N ARG A 165 6.71 -1.88 20.30
CA ARG A 165 6.49 -1.38 18.94
C ARG A 165 7.30 -0.11 18.69
N GLU A 166 7.18 0.87 19.57
CA GLU A 166 7.91 2.14 19.45
C GLU A 166 9.43 1.93 19.44
N LYS A 167 9.94 1.09 20.35
CA LYS A 167 11.37 0.74 20.40
C LYS A 167 11.86 0.05 19.13
N VAL A 168 11.05 -0.84 18.55
CA VAL A 168 11.36 -1.49 17.27
C VAL A 168 11.45 -0.44 16.16
N ILE A 169 10.45 0.45 16.04
CA ILE A 169 10.45 1.52 15.03
C ILE A 169 11.68 2.42 15.17
N GLN A 170 11.98 2.90 16.37
CA GLN A 170 13.15 3.71 16.64
C GLN A 170 14.45 2.97 16.30
N SER A 171 14.53 1.67 16.58
CA SER A 171 15.70 0.85 16.24
C SER A 171 15.88 0.69 14.73
N LEU A 172 14.80 0.51 13.98
CA LEU A 172 14.83 0.44 12.51
C LEU A 172 15.31 1.76 11.90
N ILE A 173 14.77 2.89 12.38
CA ILE A 173 15.18 4.23 11.93
C ILE A 173 16.62 4.56 12.32
N ALA A 174 17.05 4.20 13.54
CA ALA A 174 18.44 4.40 13.96
C ALA A 174 19.42 3.54 13.15
N ALA A 175 19.03 2.30 12.80
CA ALA A 175 19.85 1.40 12.01
C ALA A 175 20.04 1.91 10.57
N SER A 176 19.07 2.61 9.99
CA SER A 176 19.20 3.17 8.65
C SER A 176 20.16 4.36 8.57
N TYR A 177 20.66 4.91 9.69
CA TYR A 177 21.73 5.92 9.66
C TYR A 177 23.15 5.30 9.71
N LYS A 178 23.26 3.99 9.95
CA LYS A 178 24.55 3.29 10.12
C LYS A 178 25.10 2.75 8.81
#